data_AF-A0A920K6Y1-F1
#
_entry.id   AF-A0A920K6Y1-F1
#
_cell.length_a   1.000
_cell.length_b   1.000
_cell.length_c   1.000
_cell.angle_alpha   90.00
_cell.angle_beta   90.00
_cell.angle_gamma   90.00
#
_symmetry.space_group_name_H-M   'P 1'
#
loop_
_entity.id
_entity.type
_entity.pdbx_description
1 polymer ?
#
loop_
_entity_poly.entity_id
_entity_poly.type
_entity_poly.pdbx_seq_one_letter_code
_entity_poly.pdbx_strand_id
1 'polypeptide(L)'
;MRKNELKRLHLNRKKYYMDPVLIKVIQFFLSLSLLIVLHELGHFIPARMFGIRVEKFFLFFDFKFALFKKKIGETIYGIGWLPLGGYVKISGMIDESMDKEQMQQSPQPWEFRSKPVWQRLIIMLGGVTVNLILGVLIYIMIMFVWGKNVMTQADIPNGLEVSPVVEALGFRDGDIILSFDGVPIENLNDASRILLVRSPETARVLHADGTEESIAIPDDFGQQLFKSGERPFSVFVLAEIETVEPGSPAEEAGLISGDIIRGINGTAMDSWSEVRGFFHFL
;
A
#
# COMPACT_ATOMS: atom_id res chain seq x y z
N MET A 1 42.40 23.12 -9.15
CA MET A 1 41.49 22.57 -10.19
C MET A 1 40.37 21.68 -9.64
N ARG A 2 40.60 20.81 -8.63
CA ARG A 2 39.60 19.84 -8.12
C ARG A 2 38.28 20.38 -7.51
N LYS A 3 38.28 21.55 -6.86
CA LYS A 3 37.05 22.12 -6.23
C LYS A 3 35.96 22.53 -7.23
N ASN A 4 36.35 22.95 -8.44
CA ASN A 4 35.39 23.40 -9.46
C ASN A 4 34.74 22.22 -10.21
N GLU A 5 35.43 21.08 -10.31
CA GLU A 5 34.85 19.84 -10.86
C GLU A 5 33.88 19.18 -9.88
N LEU A 6 34.19 19.14 -8.57
CA LEU A 6 33.26 18.66 -7.55
C LEU A 6 31.98 19.50 -7.45
N LYS A 7 32.09 20.82 -7.65
CA LYS A 7 30.93 21.73 -7.71
C LYS A 7 30.12 21.50 -8.99
N ARG A 8 30.77 21.20 -10.13
CA ARG A 8 30.09 20.82 -11.38
C ARG A 8 29.39 19.46 -11.27
N LEU A 9 29.98 18.47 -10.61
CA LEU A 9 29.36 17.16 -10.37
C LEU A 9 28.14 17.26 -9.43
N HIS A 10 28.21 18.08 -8.38
CA HIS A 10 27.06 18.35 -7.51
C HIS A 10 25.95 19.15 -8.20
N LEU A 11 26.29 20.13 -9.06
CA LEU A 11 25.27 20.89 -9.81
C LEU A 11 24.58 20.06 -10.89
N ASN A 12 25.24 19.04 -11.47
CA ASN A 12 24.66 18.25 -12.55
C ASN A 12 23.76 17.10 -12.06
N ARG A 13 23.84 16.70 -10.79
CA ARG A 13 22.95 15.67 -10.20
C ARG A 13 21.55 16.17 -9.85
N LYS A 14 21.35 17.49 -9.73
CA LYS A 14 20.04 18.10 -9.49
C LYS A 14 19.14 18.20 -10.73
N LYS A 15 19.54 17.66 -11.88
CA LYS A 15 18.98 18.11 -13.15
C LYS A 15 17.61 17.50 -13.54
N TYR A 16 17.14 16.39 -12.97
CA TYR A 16 15.85 15.79 -13.39
C TYR A 16 15.07 15.02 -12.32
N TYR A 17 15.34 15.23 -11.03
CA TYR A 17 14.45 14.69 -10.00
C TYR A 17 13.35 15.71 -9.74
N MET A 18 12.19 15.49 -10.33
CA MET A 18 10.97 16.16 -9.92
C MET A 18 10.78 15.92 -8.42
N ASP A 19 10.55 16.97 -7.65
CA ASP A 19 10.49 16.89 -6.20
C ASP A 19 9.49 15.76 -5.79
N PRO A 20 9.82 14.88 -4.83
CA PRO A 20 8.94 13.78 -4.43
C PRO A 20 7.52 14.26 -4.05
N VAL A 21 7.39 15.48 -3.53
CA VAL A 21 6.09 16.11 -3.25
C VAL A 21 5.35 16.42 -4.55
N LEU A 22 6.03 17.00 -5.54
CA LEU A 22 5.43 17.32 -6.83
C LEU A 22 4.93 16.06 -7.56
N ILE A 23 5.69 14.96 -7.50
CA ILE A 23 5.25 13.66 -8.05
C ILE A 23 3.95 13.19 -7.38
N LYS A 24 3.89 13.23 -6.05
CA LYS A 24 2.69 12.83 -5.30
C LYS A 24 1.48 13.72 -5.60
N VAL A 25 1.69 15.03 -5.74
CA VAL A 25 0.63 15.98 -6.10
C VAL A 25 0.05 15.66 -7.48
N ILE A 26 0.91 15.41 -8.47
CA ILE A 26 0.47 15.04 -9.82
C ILE A 26 -0.28 13.71 -9.80
N GLN A 27 0.23 12.70 -9.09
CA GLN A 27 -0.42 11.40 -8.94
C GLN A 27 -1.80 11.52 -8.29
N PHE A 28 -1.93 12.36 -7.26
CA PHE A 28 -3.20 12.62 -6.59
C PHE A 28 -4.24 13.21 -7.55
N PHE A 29 -3.88 14.25 -8.32
CA PHE A 29 -4.81 14.83 -9.28
C PHE A 29 -5.12 13.88 -10.44
N LEU A 30 -4.16 13.08 -10.87
CA LEU A 30 -4.37 12.08 -11.93
C LEU A 30 -5.35 10.98 -11.47
N SER A 31 -5.16 10.44 -10.27
CA SER A 31 -6.04 9.39 -9.73
C SER A 31 -7.43 9.94 -9.44
N LEU A 32 -7.54 11.14 -8.86
CA LEU A 32 -8.80 11.83 -8.65
C LEU A 32 -9.54 12.08 -9.97
N SER A 33 -8.83 12.57 -11.00
CA SER A 33 -9.42 12.80 -12.32
C SER A 33 -9.95 11.51 -12.94
N LEU A 34 -9.19 10.42 -12.85
CA LEU A 34 -9.59 9.13 -13.39
C LEU A 34 -10.86 8.59 -12.71
N LEU A 35 -10.91 8.65 -11.38
CA LEU A 35 -12.07 8.23 -10.60
C LEU A 35 -13.32 9.05 -10.95
N ILE A 36 -13.18 10.38 -11.02
CA ILE A 36 -14.30 11.27 -11.37
C ILE A 36 -14.79 10.97 -12.79
N VAL A 37 -13.90 10.92 -13.79
CA VAL A 37 -14.31 10.67 -15.18
C VAL A 37 -15.04 9.33 -15.30
N LEU A 38 -14.52 8.27 -14.68
CA LEU A 38 -15.17 6.95 -14.73
C LEU A 38 -16.51 6.94 -13.98
N HIS A 39 -16.61 7.62 -12.84
CA HIS A 39 -17.86 7.81 -12.11
C HIS A 39 -18.92 8.52 -12.96
N GLU A 40 -18.57 9.67 -13.53
CA GLU A 40 -19.44 10.44 -14.42
C GLU A 40 -19.82 9.63 -15.66
N LEU A 41 -18.89 8.84 -16.21
CA LEU A 41 -19.18 7.91 -17.32
C LEU A 41 -20.22 6.86 -16.94
N GLY A 42 -20.21 6.41 -15.68
CA GLY A 42 -21.20 5.49 -15.13
C GLY A 42 -22.62 6.06 -15.15
N HIS A 43 -22.81 7.38 -15.01
CA HIS A 43 -24.11 8.04 -15.19
C HIS A 43 -24.41 8.33 -16.66
N PHE A 44 -23.39 8.77 -17.40
CA PHE A 44 -23.49 9.17 -18.80
C PHE A 44 -23.92 8.04 -19.73
N ILE A 45 -23.28 6.87 -19.61
CA ILE A 45 -23.52 5.73 -20.51
C ILE A 45 -24.98 5.24 -20.40
N PRO A 46 -25.53 4.92 -19.22
CA PRO A 46 -26.94 4.55 -19.08
C PRO A 46 -27.90 5.64 -19.53
N ALA A 47 -27.61 6.92 -19.25
CA ALA A 47 -28.46 8.02 -19.68
C ALA A 47 -28.58 8.08 -21.21
N ARG A 48 -27.46 7.95 -21.93
CA ARG A 48 -27.44 7.89 -23.39
C ARG A 48 -28.10 6.61 -23.93
N MET A 49 -27.90 5.46 -23.28
CA MET A 49 -28.54 4.20 -23.66
C MET A 49 -30.07 4.25 -23.55
N PHE A 50 -30.61 4.95 -22.56
CA PHE A 50 -32.06 5.14 -22.41
C PHE A 50 -32.63 6.32 -23.24
N GLY A 51 -31.80 6.92 -24.10
CA GLY A 51 -32.21 8.01 -24.98
C GLY A 51 -32.53 9.31 -24.22
N ILE A 52 -31.88 9.53 -23.08
CA ILE A 52 -31.99 10.77 -22.31
C ILE A 52 -30.91 11.73 -22.81
N ARG A 53 -31.27 13.00 -22.95
CA ARG A 53 -30.32 14.03 -23.36
C ARG A 53 -29.37 14.36 -22.20
N VAL A 54 -28.08 14.43 -22.52
CA VAL A 54 -27.04 14.90 -21.61
C VAL A 54 -26.49 16.20 -22.16
N GLU A 55 -26.60 17.28 -21.40
CA GLU A 55 -26.23 18.63 -21.82
C GLU A 55 -24.75 18.90 -21.60
N LYS A 56 -24.19 18.42 -20.47
CA LYS A 56 -22.80 18.66 -20.09
C LYS A 56 -22.17 17.40 -19.50
N PHE A 57 -20.91 17.17 -19.83
CA PHE A 57 -20.03 16.18 -19.21
C PHE A 57 -18.72 16.91 -18.85
N PHE A 58 -18.52 17.20 -17.56
CA PHE A 58 -17.38 18.01 -17.12
C PHE A 58 -16.53 17.28 -16.10
N LEU A 59 -15.23 17.28 -16.35
CA LEU A 59 -14.21 17.00 -15.35
C LEU A 59 -13.93 18.30 -14.61
N PHE A 60 -14.07 18.36 -13.28
CA PHE A 60 -13.92 19.58 -12.49
C PHE A 60 -15.02 20.61 -12.71
N PHE A 61 -15.34 21.39 -11.67
CA PHE A 61 -16.40 22.38 -11.72
C PHE A 61 -15.97 23.61 -12.53
N ASP A 62 -16.86 24.10 -13.41
CA ASP A 62 -16.66 25.24 -14.32
C ASP A 62 -17.16 26.58 -13.72
N PHE A 63 -17.04 26.79 -12.41
CA PHE A 63 -17.54 28.00 -11.75
C PHE A 63 -16.91 29.26 -12.37
N LYS A 64 -17.73 30.15 -12.97
CA LYS A 64 -17.35 31.35 -13.74
C LYS A 64 -16.68 31.08 -15.10
N PHE A 65 -15.75 30.14 -15.22
CA PHE A 65 -15.13 29.77 -16.50
C PHE A 65 -14.68 28.31 -16.54
N ALA A 66 -14.50 27.77 -17.75
CA ALA A 66 -13.95 26.44 -17.98
C ALA A 66 -12.55 26.58 -18.62
N LEU A 67 -11.62 25.70 -18.24
CA LEU A 67 -10.28 25.65 -18.86
C LEU A 67 -10.38 25.24 -20.32
N PHE A 68 -11.19 24.21 -20.59
CA PHE A 68 -11.47 23.72 -21.93
C PHE A 68 -12.93 23.32 -22.04
N LYS A 69 -13.54 23.58 -23.20
CA LYS A 69 -14.89 23.11 -23.53
C LYS A 69 -15.02 22.85 -25.02
N LYS A 70 -15.67 21.75 -25.39
CA LYS A 70 -15.96 21.37 -26.77
C LYS A 70 -17.34 20.72 -26.83
N LYS A 71 -18.19 21.24 -27.72
CA LYS A 71 -19.50 20.63 -27.99
C LYS A 71 -19.33 19.50 -29.00
N ILE A 72 -19.80 18.31 -28.66
CA ILE A 72 -19.82 17.15 -29.56
C ILE A 72 -21.25 16.59 -29.55
N GLY A 73 -21.95 16.77 -30.67
CA GLY A 73 -23.38 16.46 -30.76
C GLY A 73 -24.22 17.34 -29.85
N GLU A 74 -24.97 16.73 -28.94
CA GLU A 74 -25.84 17.41 -27.97
C GLU A 74 -25.14 17.72 -26.62
N THR A 75 -23.97 17.14 -26.38
CA THR A 75 -23.26 17.22 -25.11
C THR A 75 -22.05 18.14 -25.19
N ILE A 76 -21.89 19.01 -24.20
CA ILE A 76 -20.70 19.84 -24.01
C ILE A 76 -19.74 19.11 -23.09
N TYR A 77 -18.59 18.71 -23.63
CA TYR A 77 -17.50 18.13 -22.87
C TYR A 77 -16.56 19.24 -22.42
N GLY A 78 -16.08 19.19 -21.18
CA GLY A 78 -15.17 20.23 -20.70
C GLY A 78 -14.36 19.85 -19.48
N ILE A 79 -13.41 20.73 -19.17
CA ILE A 79 -12.59 20.67 -17.96
C ILE A 79 -12.77 22.00 -17.21
N GLY A 80 -13.30 21.93 -16.00
CA GLY A 80 -13.40 23.04 -15.06
C GLY A 80 -12.06 23.39 -14.41
N TRP A 81 -11.95 24.57 -13.81
CA TRP A 81 -10.73 24.97 -13.12
C TRP A 81 -10.67 24.49 -11.66
N LEU A 82 -11.82 24.13 -11.08
CA LEU A 82 -11.95 23.79 -9.66
C LEU A 82 -11.98 22.27 -9.45
N PRO A 83 -10.89 21.66 -8.94
CA PRO A 83 -10.74 20.20 -8.89
C PRO A 83 -11.42 19.56 -7.67
N LEU A 84 -12.69 19.90 -7.41
CA LEU A 84 -13.48 19.39 -6.28
C LEU A 84 -14.55 18.37 -6.67
N GLY A 85 -14.58 17.92 -7.93
CA GLY A 85 -15.57 16.95 -8.41
C GLY A 85 -15.65 16.89 -9.92
N GLY A 86 -16.68 16.23 -10.44
CA GLY A 86 -17.11 16.33 -11.84
C GLY A 86 -18.63 16.37 -11.84
N TYR A 87 -19.22 16.55 -13.01
CA TYR A 87 -20.66 16.44 -13.12
C TYR A 87 -21.13 16.10 -14.53
N VAL A 88 -22.23 15.35 -14.59
CA VAL A 88 -23.01 15.11 -15.80
C VAL A 88 -24.37 15.78 -15.68
N LYS A 89 -24.61 16.84 -16.46
CA LYS A 89 -25.92 17.51 -16.50
C LYS A 89 -26.88 16.73 -17.38
N ILE A 90 -27.73 15.92 -16.76
CA ILE A 90 -28.78 15.12 -17.43
C ILE A 90 -30.07 15.94 -17.52
N SER A 91 -30.64 16.08 -18.72
CA SER A 91 -31.86 16.88 -18.93
C SER A 91 -33.04 16.33 -18.11
N GLY A 92 -33.69 17.22 -17.35
CA GLY A 92 -34.83 16.88 -16.51
C GLY A 92 -34.50 16.24 -15.16
N MET A 93 -33.23 15.99 -14.82
CA MET A 93 -32.84 15.62 -13.45
C MET A 93 -32.79 16.89 -12.59
N ILE A 94 -33.38 16.83 -11.38
CA ILE A 94 -33.22 17.91 -10.39
C ILE A 94 -31.83 17.73 -9.81
N ASP A 95 -30.91 18.61 -10.18
CA ASP A 95 -29.52 18.57 -9.75
C ASP A 95 -29.05 19.97 -9.33
N GLU A 96 -27.93 20.06 -8.63
CA GLU A 96 -27.39 21.27 -7.98
C GLU A 96 -27.19 22.48 -8.92
N SER A 97 -27.25 22.27 -10.25
CA SER A 97 -27.08 23.29 -11.30
C SER A 97 -28.37 23.84 -11.93
N MET A 98 -29.52 23.67 -11.28
CA MET A 98 -30.86 23.88 -11.86
C MET A 98 -31.12 25.21 -12.59
N ASP A 99 -31.53 25.09 -13.87
CA ASP A 99 -32.37 26.03 -14.60
C ASP A 99 -33.84 25.83 -14.19
N LYS A 100 -34.36 26.70 -13.31
CA LYS A 100 -35.74 26.63 -12.79
C LYS A 100 -36.81 26.80 -13.89
N GLU A 101 -36.46 27.38 -15.03
CA GLU A 101 -37.36 27.62 -16.15
C GLU A 101 -37.76 26.34 -16.89
N GLN A 102 -36.86 25.36 -16.97
CA GLN A 102 -37.11 24.09 -17.68
C GLN A 102 -38.10 23.20 -16.93
N MET A 103 -38.22 23.35 -15.60
CA MET A 103 -39.17 22.59 -14.79
C MET A 103 -40.62 23.07 -14.90
N GLN A 104 -40.86 24.27 -15.44
CA GLN A 104 -42.21 24.81 -15.63
C GLN A 104 -42.88 24.27 -16.90
N GLN A 105 -42.13 23.65 -17.80
CA GLN A 105 -42.64 23.09 -19.03
C GLN A 105 -43.10 21.64 -18.85
N SER A 106 -44.00 21.20 -19.73
CA SER A 106 -44.45 19.81 -19.76
C SER A 106 -43.26 18.87 -20.02
N PRO A 107 -43.18 17.72 -19.31
CA PRO A 107 -42.04 16.83 -19.38
C PRO A 107 -41.87 16.25 -20.79
N GLN A 108 -40.67 16.39 -21.34
CA GLN A 108 -40.37 15.94 -22.71
C GLN A 108 -39.90 14.46 -22.75
N PRO A 109 -40.10 13.71 -23.84
CA PRO A 109 -39.75 12.28 -23.91
C PRO A 109 -38.26 11.94 -23.72
N TRP A 110 -37.38 12.91 -23.97
CA TRP A 110 -35.92 12.83 -23.79
C TRP A 110 -35.44 13.31 -22.42
N GLU A 111 -36.34 13.65 -21.50
CA GLU A 111 -36.03 14.03 -20.14
C GLU A 111 -36.04 12.84 -19.19
N PHE A 112 -35.19 12.93 -18.17
CA PHE A 112 -35.08 11.94 -17.10
C PHE A 112 -36.43 11.65 -16.42
N ARG A 113 -37.24 12.69 -16.17
CA ARG A 113 -38.55 12.58 -15.48
C ARG A 113 -39.60 11.81 -16.27
N SER A 114 -39.44 11.72 -17.59
CA SER A 114 -40.37 11.00 -18.48
C SER A 114 -40.07 9.50 -18.57
N LYS A 115 -38.96 9.04 -17.98
CA LYS A 115 -38.55 7.63 -18.04
C LYS A 115 -39.08 6.80 -16.87
N PRO A 116 -39.32 5.48 -17.07
CA PRO A 116 -39.64 4.54 -16.01
C PRO A 116 -38.66 4.62 -14.83
N VAL A 117 -39.17 4.37 -13.61
CA VAL A 117 -38.40 4.48 -12.37
C VAL A 117 -37.14 3.59 -12.39
N TRP A 118 -37.24 2.38 -12.95
CA TRP A 118 -36.10 1.46 -13.00
C TRP A 118 -34.95 1.96 -13.90
N GLN A 119 -35.25 2.67 -14.99
CA GLN A 119 -34.21 3.28 -15.86
C GLN A 119 -33.52 4.42 -15.11
N ARG A 120 -34.31 5.24 -14.40
CA ARG A 120 -33.78 6.30 -13.54
C ARG A 120 -32.89 5.75 -12.44
N LEU A 121 -33.28 4.63 -11.83
CA LEU A 121 -32.50 3.97 -10.78
C LEU A 121 -31.13 3.50 -11.31
N ILE A 122 -31.08 2.87 -12.48
CA ILE A 122 -29.82 2.43 -13.10
C ILE A 122 -28.90 3.64 -13.36
N ILE A 123 -29.45 4.76 -13.85
CA ILE A 123 -28.66 5.97 -14.06
C ILE A 123 -28.13 6.49 -12.73
N MET A 124 -28.96 6.61 -11.69
CA MET A 124 -28.54 7.13 -10.38
C MET A 124 -27.50 6.23 -9.69
N LEU A 125 -27.57 4.91 -9.88
CA LEU A 125 -26.58 3.98 -9.32
C LEU A 125 -25.33 3.83 -10.18
N GLY A 126 -25.36 4.32 -11.42
CA GLY A 126 -24.34 4.08 -12.44
C GLY A 126 -22.93 4.46 -12.00
N GLY A 127 -22.73 5.69 -11.53
CA GLY A 127 -21.39 6.15 -11.11
C GLY A 127 -20.83 5.37 -9.93
N VAL A 128 -21.64 5.11 -8.89
CA VAL A 128 -21.21 4.32 -7.73
C VAL A 128 -20.86 2.89 -8.14
N THR A 129 -21.65 2.29 -9.03
CA THR A 129 -21.43 0.92 -9.52
C THR A 129 -20.12 0.83 -10.31
N VAL A 130 -19.84 1.81 -11.18
CA VAL A 130 -18.56 1.84 -11.93
C VAL A 130 -17.38 1.98 -10.97
N ASN A 131 -17.45 2.83 -9.95
CA ASN A 131 -16.38 2.96 -8.97
C ASN A 131 -16.16 1.69 -8.15
N LEU A 132 -17.23 0.98 -7.79
CA LEU A 132 -17.13 -0.31 -7.10
C LEU A 132 -16.41 -1.35 -7.98
N ILE A 133 -16.82 -1.47 -9.24
CA ILE A 133 -16.19 -2.40 -10.21
C ILE A 133 -14.73 -2.01 -10.43
N LEU A 134 -14.44 -0.72 -10.61
CA LEU A 134 -13.09 -0.21 -10.76
C LEU A 134 -12.21 -0.53 -9.55
N GLY A 135 -12.74 -0.36 -8.33
CA GLY A 135 -12.04 -0.71 -7.10
C GLY A 135 -11.67 -2.20 -7.04
N VAL A 136 -12.61 -3.08 -7.36
CA VAL A 136 -12.36 -4.53 -7.46
C VAL A 136 -11.31 -4.84 -8.52
N LEU A 137 -11.39 -4.21 -9.69
CA LEU A 137 -10.43 -4.41 -10.78
C LEU A 137 -9.03 -3.95 -10.38
N ILE A 138 -8.90 -2.75 -9.81
CA ILE A 138 -7.63 -2.21 -9.30
C ILE A 138 -7.06 -3.16 -8.24
N TYR A 139 -7.88 -3.65 -7.30
CA TYR A 139 -7.44 -4.60 -6.29
C TYR A 139 -6.91 -5.91 -6.90
N ILE A 140 -7.65 -6.50 -7.85
CA ILE A 140 -7.21 -7.70 -8.58
C ILE A 140 -5.88 -7.44 -9.28
N MET A 141 -5.74 -6.30 -9.97
CA MET A 141 -4.51 -5.92 -10.66
C MET A 141 -3.33 -5.74 -9.69
N ILE A 142 -3.57 -5.14 -8.53
CA ILE A 142 -2.55 -5.00 -7.49
C ILE A 142 -2.08 -6.38 -7.03
N MET A 143 -3.02 -7.28 -6.72
CA MET A 143 -2.70 -8.64 -6.29
C MET A 143 -2.02 -9.45 -7.41
N PHE A 144 -2.35 -9.21 -8.67
CA PHE A 144 -1.78 -9.94 -9.80
C PHE A 144 -0.34 -9.48 -10.12
N VAL A 145 -0.07 -8.17 -10.07
CA VAL A 145 1.25 -7.60 -10.41
C VAL A 145 2.23 -7.72 -9.25
N TRP A 146 1.78 -7.47 -8.01
CA TRP A 146 2.64 -7.48 -6.83
C TRP A 146 2.53 -8.75 -5.99
N GLY A 147 1.53 -9.61 -6.23
CA GLY A 147 1.40 -10.89 -5.55
C GLY A 147 1.17 -10.77 -4.04
N LYS A 148 1.65 -11.77 -3.31
CA LYS A 148 1.75 -11.78 -1.84
C LYS A 148 3.22 -11.78 -1.46
N ASN A 149 3.58 -10.99 -0.45
CA ASN A 149 4.90 -11.10 0.18
C ASN A 149 4.91 -12.33 1.08
N VAL A 150 5.46 -13.42 0.57
CA VAL A 150 5.68 -14.67 1.31
C VAL A 150 7.15 -14.73 1.68
N MET A 151 7.44 -14.83 2.97
CA MET A 151 8.80 -15.08 3.47
C MET A 151 8.95 -16.57 3.68
N THR A 152 9.76 -17.20 2.84
CA THR A 152 10.07 -18.63 2.88
C THR A 152 11.39 -18.86 3.61
N GLN A 153 11.71 -20.13 3.87
CA GLN A 153 12.98 -20.51 4.50
C GLN A 153 14.20 -20.07 3.68
N ALA A 154 14.08 -20.03 2.35
CA ALA A 154 15.15 -19.57 1.46
C ALA A 154 15.47 -18.08 1.61
N ASP A 155 14.52 -17.28 2.10
CA ASP A 155 14.68 -15.84 2.28
C ASP A 155 15.42 -15.48 3.58
N ILE A 156 15.57 -16.45 4.51
CA ILE A 156 16.21 -16.27 5.82
C ILE A 156 17.29 -17.34 6.08
N PRO A 157 18.44 -17.28 5.39
CA PRO A 157 19.47 -18.33 5.49
C PRO A 157 20.04 -18.53 6.90
N ASN A 158 19.97 -17.50 7.75
CA ASN A 158 20.44 -17.56 9.13
C ASN A 158 19.32 -17.84 10.14
N GLY A 159 18.11 -18.18 9.70
CA GLY A 159 16.98 -18.49 10.58
C GLY A 159 16.31 -17.27 11.22
N LEU A 160 15.54 -17.54 12.26
CA LEU A 160 14.82 -16.54 13.05
C LEU A 160 15.60 -16.21 14.33
N GLU A 161 15.50 -14.97 14.76
CA GLU A 161 15.88 -14.53 16.09
C GLU A 161 14.63 -14.60 16.98
N VAL A 162 14.80 -15.10 18.20
CA VAL A 162 13.68 -15.41 19.10
C VAL A 162 13.67 -14.48 20.32
N SER A 163 12.48 -14.08 20.75
CA SER A 163 12.36 -13.30 21.98
C SER A 163 12.58 -14.17 23.23
N PRO A 164 13.03 -13.60 24.37
CA PRO A 164 13.21 -14.33 25.62
C PRO A 164 11.99 -15.17 26.05
N VAL A 165 10.77 -14.68 25.80
CA VAL A 165 9.54 -15.41 26.14
C VAL A 165 9.38 -16.70 25.32
N VAL A 166 9.82 -16.69 24.07
CA VAL A 166 9.76 -17.85 23.16
C VAL A 166 10.99 -18.74 23.32
N GLU A 167 12.14 -18.16 23.64
CA GLU A 167 13.34 -18.89 24.02
C GLU A 167 13.08 -19.80 25.23
N ALA A 168 12.30 -19.33 26.21
CA ALA A 168 11.89 -20.12 27.38
C ALA A 168 11.07 -21.38 27.05
N LEU A 169 10.48 -21.48 25.84
CA LEU A 169 9.81 -22.70 25.36
C LEU A 169 10.78 -23.71 24.74
N GLY A 170 12.03 -23.32 24.47
CA GLY A 170 13.04 -24.17 23.84
C GLY A 170 13.40 -23.78 22.41
N PHE A 171 12.80 -22.72 21.85
CA PHE A 171 13.27 -22.14 20.60
C PHE A 171 14.63 -21.46 20.81
N ARG A 172 15.42 -21.38 19.74
CA ARG A 172 16.76 -20.78 19.77
C ARG A 172 16.96 -19.85 18.58
N ASP A 173 17.91 -18.94 18.72
CA ASP A 173 18.34 -18.12 17.61
C ASP A 173 18.92 -19.00 16.49
N GLY A 174 18.53 -18.67 15.27
CA GLY A 174 18.85 -19.45 14.08
C GLY A 174 17.85 -20.55 13.74
N ASP A 175 16.78 -20.71 14.53
CA ASP A 175 15.74 -21.70 14.25
C ASP A 175 14.92 -21.33 13.01
N ILE A 176 14.57 -22.35 12.23
CA ILE A 176 13.63 -22.26 11.10
C ILE A 176 12.37 -23.05 11.46
N ILE A 177 11.23 -22.37 11.48
CA ILE A 177 9.95 -23.02 11.77
C ILE A 177 9.47 -23.78 10.53
N LEU A 178 9.24 -25.08 10.68
CA LEU A 178 8.78 -25.96 9.60
C LEU A 178 7.25 -26.08 9.59
N SER A 179 6.62 -26.23 10.76
CA SER A 179 5.17 -26.44 10.89
C SER A 179 4.65 -26.12 12.28
N PHE A 180 3.35 -25.83 12.36
CA PHE A 180 2.58 -25.81 13.61
C PHE A 180 1.49 -26.88 13.54
N ASP A 181 1.34 -27.71 14.57
CA ASP A 181 0.36 -28.82 14.64
C ASP A 181 0.37 -29.75 13.41
N GLY A 182 1.55 -29.99 12.86
CA GLY A 182 1.75 -30.80 11.65
C GLY A 182 1.34 -30.13 10.33
N VAL A 183 0.86 -28.87 10.36
CA VAL A 183 0.57 -28.07 9.16
C VAL A 183 1.81 -27.26 8.77
N PRO A 184 2.40 -27.49 7.58
CA PRO A 184 3.56 -26.73 7.12
C PRO A 184 3.27 -25.23 7.03
N ILE A 185 4.26 -24.41 7.43
CA ILE A 185 4.15 -22.96 7.29
C ILE A 185 4.74 -22.52 5.95
N GLU A 186 3.91 -21.90 5.11
CA GLU A 186 4.36 -21.37 3.82
C GLU A 186 4.99 -19.98 3.95
N ASN A 187 4.47 -19.17 4.87
CA ASN A 187 4.93 -17.80 5.12
C ASN A 187 5.36 -17.66 6.57
N LEU A 188 6.65 -17.50 6.81
CA LEU A 188 7.21 -17.34 8.15
C LEU A 188 6.71 -16.07 8.85
N ASN A 189 6.24 -15.06 8.11
CA ASN A 189 5.58 -13.90 8.71
C ASN A 189 4.29 -14.27 9.47
N ASP A 190 3.66 -15.40 9.11
CA ASP A 190 2.47 -15.87 9.81
C ASP A 190 2.80 -16.57 11.13
N ALA A 191 4.06 -16.93 11.40
CA ALA A 191 4.46 -17.69 12.58
C ALA A 191 4.06 -16.97 13.88
N SER A 192 4.42 -15.69 13.98
CA SER A 192 4.06 -14.84 15.12
C SER A 192 2.55 -14.75 15.33
N ARG A 193 1.79 -14.66 14.23
CA ARG A 193 0.32 -14.58 14.28
C ARG A 193 -0.30 -15.91 14.70
N ILE A 194 0.22 -17.03 14.20
CA ILE A 194 -0.23 -18.37 14.54
C ILE A 194 -0.01 -18.61 16.04
N LEU A 195 1.20 -18.33 16.54
CA LEU A 195 1.54 -18.49 17.95
C LEU A 195 0.65 -17.65 18.89
N LEU A 196 0.33 -16.42 18.48
CA LEU A 196 -0.47 -15.49 19.28
C LEU A 196 -1.98 -15.76 19.23
N VAL A 197 -2.53 -16.05 18.05
CA VAL A 197 -3.99 -16.06 17.80
C VAL A 197 -4.56 -17.47 17.74
N ARG A 198 -3.82 -18.41 17.15
CA ARG A 198 -4.29 -19.79 16.98
C ARG A 198 -3.89 -20.68 18.15
N SER A 199 -2.86 -20.29 18.92
CA SER A 199 -2.36 -21.04 20.09
C SER A 199 -2.13 -22.52 19.76
N PRO A 200 -1.21 -22.81 18.83
CA PRO A 200 -0.91 -24.19 18.45
C PRO A 200 -0.36 -24.98 19.64
N GLU A 201 -0.55 -26.29 19.63
CA GLU A 201 -0.07 -27.19 20.69
C GLU A 201 1.40 -27.57 20.47
N THR A 202 1.84 -27.61 19.20
CA THR A 202 3.19 -28.02 18.82
C THR A 202 3.77 -27.18 17.70
N ALA A 203 5.09 -26.96 17.75
CA ALA A 203 5.87 -26.37 16.66
C ALA A 203 7.02 -27.31 16.31
N ARG A 204 7.16 -27.63 15.02
CA ARG A 204 8.36 -28.31 14.51
C ARG A 204 9.34 -27.28 14.00
N VAL A 205 10.57 -27.34 14.49
CA VAL A 205 11.66 -26.43 14.14
C VAL A 205 12.86 -27.20 13.62
N LEU A 206 13.62 -26.57 12.73
CA LEU A 206 14.96 -26.98 12.33
C LEU A 206 15.94 -26.03 13.01
N HIS A 207 16.79 -26.56 13.88
CA HIS A 207 17.83 -25.80 14.55
C HIS A 207 18.99 -25.46 13.60
N ALA A 208 19.79 -24.47 13.98
CA ALA A 208 20.98 -24.07 13.22
C ALA A 208 22.03 -25.20 13.07
N ASP A 209 22.03 -26.19 13.97
CA ASP A 209 22.91 -27.38 13.89
C ASP A 209 22.40 -28.48 12.93
N GLY A 210 21.23 -28.27 12.32
CA GLY A 210 20.58 -29.19 11.39
C GLY A 210 19.70 -30.25 12.06
N THR A 211 19.50 -30.20 13.38
CA THR A 211 18.58 -31.10 14.08
C THR A 211 17.15 -30.59 14.01
N GLU A 212 16.18 -31.52 13.89
CA GLU A 212 14.77 -31.19 13.97
C GLU A 212 14.23 -31.52 15.37
N GLU A 213 13.50 -30.56 15.96
CA GLU A 213 12.84 -30.72 17.26
C GLU A 213 11.35 -30.36 17.15
N SER A 214 10.52 -31.03 17.95
CA SER A 214 9.10 -30.70 18.11
C SER A 214 8.89 -30.11 19.50
N ILE A 215 8.71 -28.80 19.55
CA ILE A 215 8.50 -28.02 20.77
C ILE A 215 7.01 -28.07 21.14
N ALA A 216 6.70 -28.42 22.39
CA ALA A 216 5.35 -28.34 22.93
C ALA A 216 5.06 -26.93 23.44
N ILE A 217 3.90 -26.38 23.06
CA ILE A 217 3.48 -25.01 23.38
C ILE A 217 2.31 -25.09 24.35
N PRO A 218 2.39 -24.48 25.54
CA PRO A 218 1.28 -24.42 26.49
C PRO A 218 0.07 -23.65 25.93
N ASP A 219 -1.15 -24.11 26.25
CA ASP A 219 -2.40 -23.48 25.79
C ASP A 219 -2.52 -21.98 26.13
N ASP A 220 -1.93 -21.56 27.26
CA ASP A 220 -1.96 -20.18 27.73
C ASP A 220 -0.81 -19.31 27.19
N PHE A 221 0.12 -19.91 26.42
CA PHE A 221 1.32 -19.23 25.95
C PHE A 221 1.01 -17.99 25.09
N GLY A 222 -0.01 -18.07 24.23
CA GLY A 222 -0.45 -16.91 23.43
C GLY A 222 -0.84 -15.71 24.31
N GLN A 223 -1.44 -15.94 25.48
CA GLN A 223 -1.76 -14.86 26.43
C GLN A 223 -0.51 -14.35 27.14
N GLN A 224 0.45 -15.22 27.47
CA GLN A 224 1.72 -14.83 28.06
C GLN A 224 2.51 -13.93 27.10
N LEU A 225 2.61 -14.33 25.84
CA LEU A 225 3.22 -13.56 24.76
C LEU A 225 2.52 -12.21 24.53
N PHE A 226 1.18 -12.20 24.55
CA PHE A 226 0.44 -10.93 24.46
C PHE A 226 0.75 -9.98 25.62
N LYS A 227 0.87 -10.52 26.85
CA LYS A 227 1.15 -9.73 28.05
C LYS A 227 2.59 -9.23 28.11
N SER A 228 3.56 -9.96 27.56
CA SER A 228 4.95 -9.49 27.50
C SER A 228 5.11 -8.31 26.53
N GLY A 229 4.27 -8.24 25.49
CA GLY A 229 4.39 -7.23 24.43
C GLY A 229 5.60 -7.45 23.52
N GLU A 230 6.29 -8.58 23.65
CA GLU A 230 7.44 -8.96 22.85
C GLU A 230 6.99 -9.45 21.47
N ARG A 231 7.86 -9.26 20.47
CA ARG A 231 7.68 -9.89 19.16
C ARG A 231 8.33 -11.26 19.21
N PRO A 232 7.59 -12.36 19.01
CA PRO A 232 8.11 -13.71 19.24
C PRO A 232 9.27 -14.08 18.32
N PHE A 233 9.19 -13.65 17.06
CA PHE A 233 10.17 -13.95 16.02
C PHE A 233 10.54 -12.68 15.25
N SER A 234 11.84 -12.49 15.01
CA SER A 234 12.43 -11.56 14.05
C SER A 234 13.31 -12.31 13.05
N VAL A 235 13.65 -11.66 11.94
CA VAL A 235 14.65 -12.23 11.03
C VAL A 235 16.02 -12.12 11.71
N PHE A 236 16.76 -13.23 11.77
CA PHE A 236 18.13 -13.19 12.27
C PHE A 236 19.03 -12.52 11.23
N VAL A 237 19.45 -11.29 11.52
CA VAL A 237 20.37 -10.54 10.67
C VAL A 237 21.75 -10.54 11.34
N LEU A 238 22.68 -11.30 10.76
CA LEU A 238 24.07 -11.37 11.23
C LEU A 238 24.67 -9.96 11.30
N ALA A 239 25.43 -9.67 12.35
CA ALA A 239 26.11 -8.38 12.57
C ALA A 239 27.30 -8.15 11.61
N GLU A 240 27.09 -8.34 10.31
CA GLU A 240 28.05 -8.11 9.25
C GLU A 240 28.03 -6.64 8.79
N ILE A 241 29.21 -6.04 8.68
CA ILE A 241 29.40 -4.67 8.20
C ILE A 241 29.29 -4.69 6.68
N GLU A 242 28.14 -4.25 6.15
CA GLU A 242 27.92 -4.21 4.71
C GLU A 242 28.78 -3.12 4.04
N THR A 243 28.77 -1.90 4.58
CA THR A 243 29.51 -0.77 4.03
C THR A 243 30.11 0.09 5.13
N VAL A 244 31.30 0.64 4.86
CA VAL A 244 31.99 1.61 5.71
C VAL A 244 32.10 2.92 4.93
N GLU A 245 31.67 4.02 5.54
CA GLU A 245 31.72 5.34 4.90
C GLU A 245 33.17 5.85 4.85
N PRO A 246 33.67 6.32 3.69
CA PRO A 246 35.02 6.86 3.57
C PRO A 246 35.24 8.10 4.45
N GLY A 247 36.35 8.12 5.19
CA GLY A 247 36.70 9.17 6.15
C GLY A 247 35.93 9.12 7.46
N SER A 248 35.21 8.03 7.74
CA SER A 248 34.51 7.83 9.01
C SER A 248 35.46 7.34 10.11
N PRO A 249 35.13 7.54 11.40
CA PRO A 249 35.87 6.94 12.52
C PRO A 249 35.92 5.41 12.44
N ALA A 250 34.95 4.77 11.78
CA ALA A 250 34.94 3.33 11.54
C ALA A 250 36.05 2.90 10.56
N GLU A 251 36.27 3.64 9.47
CA GLU A 251 37.38 3.40 8.55
C GLU A 251 38.74 3.65 9.24
N GLU A 252 38.85 4.73 10.03
CA GLU A 252 40.06 5.03 10.80
C GLU A 252 40.38 3.96 11.85
N ALA A 253 39.35 3.33 12.43
CA ALA A 253 39.49 2.20 13.33
C ALA A 253 39.85 0.87 12.63
N GLY A 254 39.89 0.86 11.29
CA GLY A 254 40.28 -0.29 10.49
C GLY A 254 39.15 -1.26 10.14
N LEU A 255 37.89 -0.88 10.37
CA LEU A 255 36.74 -1.69 9.96
C LEU A 255 36.61 -1.71 8.44
N ILE A 256 36.32 -2.89 7.89
CA ILE A 256 36.11 -3.11 6.46
C ILE A 256 34.77 -3.78 6.18
N SER A 257 34.32 -3.67 4.93
CA SER A 257 33.14 -4.40 4.44
C SER A 257 33.39 -5.91 4.55
N GLY A 258 32.40 -6.64 5.10
CA GLY A 258 32.45 -8.07 5.37
C GLY A 258 32.95 -8.44 6.77
N ASP A 259 33.38 -7.48 7.58
CA ASP A 259 33.69 -7.75 8.99
C ASP A 259 32.42 -8.16 9.75
N ILE A 260 32.53 -9.17 10.61
CA ILE A 260 31.43 -9.62 11.48
C ILE A 260 31.73 -9.19 12.91
N ILE A 261 30.84 -8.40 13.49
CA ILE A 261 30.91 -8.01 14.90
C ILE A 261 30.56 -9.23 15.74
N ARG A 262 31.51 -9.70 16.53
CA ARG A 262 31.34 -10.81 17.50
C ARG A 262 31.11 -10.34 18.93
N GLY A 263 31.28 -9.04 19.18
CA GLY A 263 31.18 -8.48 20.52
C GLY A 263 31.55 -7.00 20.61
N ILE A 264 30.99 -6.31 21.59
CA ILE A 264 31.30 -4.92 21.93
C ILE A 264 31.58 -4.85 23.43
N ASN A 265 32.70 -4.25 23.82
CA ASN A 265 33.13 -4.10 25.22
C ASN A 265 33.13 -5.43 26.02
N GLY A 266 33.49 -6.54 25.37
CA GLY A 266 33.54 -7.87 26.00
C GLY A 266 32.17 -8.57 26.14
N THR A 267 31.08 -7.93 25.70
CA THR A 267 29.77 -8.59 25.57
C THR A 267 29.70 -9.25 24.20
N ALA A 268 29.51 -10.56 24.14
CA ALA A 268 29.33 -11.29 22.88
C ALA A 268 28.01 -10.88 22.22
N MET A 269 28.03 -10.77 20.90
CA MET A 269 26.83 -10.54 20.09
C MET A 269 27.07 -11.06 18.67
N ASP A 270 26.01 -11.55 18.04
CA ASP A 270 26.05 -12.11 16.69
C ASP A 270 25.02 -11.47 15.76
N SER A 271 24.01 -10.75 16.29
CA SER A 271 22.94 -10.13 15.49
C SER A 271 22.98 -8.59 15.48
N TRP A 272 22.50 -7.97 14.40
CA TRP A 272 22.31 -6.52 14.34
C TRP A 272 21.27 -6.00 15.34
N SER A 273 20.33 -6.84 15.77
CA SER A 273 19.36 -6.49 16.81
C SER A 273 20.05 -6.30 18.15
N GLU A 274 20.99 -7.19 18.52
CA GLU A 274 21.81 -7.08 19.74
C GLU A 274 22.72 -5.86 19.70
N VAL A 275 23.42 -5.63 18.58
CA VAL A 275 24.26 -4.44 18.37
C VAL A 275 23.45 -3.16 18.58
N ARG A 276 22.26 -3.07 17.97
CA ARG A 276 21.38 -1.90 18.12
C ARG A 276 20.88 -1.76 19.55
N GLY A 277 20.50 -2.87 20.18
CA GLY A 277 20.09 -2.91 21.57
C GLY A 277 21.15 -2.33 22.49
N PHE A 278 22.41 -2.75 22.32
CA PHE A 278 23.55 -2.27 23.12
C PHE A 278 23.68 -0.74 23.13
N PHE A 279 23.53 -0.10 21.97
CA PHE A 279 23.63 1.37 21.86
C PHE A 279 22.35 2.12 22.24
N HIS A 280 21.19 1.47 22.24
CA HIS A 280 19.93 2.12 22.62
C HIS A 280 19.78 2.32 24.14
N PHE A 281 20.66 1.70 24.93
CA PHE A 281 20.76 1.86 26.39
C PHE A 281 21.93 2.76 26.85
N LEU A 282 22.67 3.37 25.90
CA LEU A 282 23.66 4.42 26.16
C LEU A 282 23.04 5.83 25.96
#